data_AF-A0A7J4IGS4-F1
#
_entry.id   AF-A0A7J4IGS4-F1
#
_cell.length_a   1.000
_cell.length_b   1.000
_cell.length_c   1.000
_cell.angle_alpha   90.00
_cell.angle_beta   90.00
_cell.angle_gamma   90.00
#
_symmetry.space_group_name_H-M   'P 1'
#
loop_
_entity.id
_entity.type
_entity.pdbx_description
1 polymer ?
#
loop_
_entity_poly.entity_id
_entity_poly.type
_entity_poly.pdbx_seq_one_letter_code
_entity_poly.pdbx_strand_id
1 'polypeptide(L)'
;MTGLGYFFGERPRFRHEFEQLRELSAVVEGADIPGPVYLASNFLLANGEIDCLLLMPRGMVVLDLKAYQGVVYGAEEGDWRVESPEGTVVPLKTNLFRQLRTHRFDLANRLLRIREAAFPQIEEKDLMKVGAWGYFKRGSTYPEGQIDRDRVKWFDIVTADTLVERLMLVDAGFTIGEHEMDAIVEALHLSPSDGLVPSANGPEQSAPAPSNGAPPLATSLETALVDRMDAIVARMEAIPQAIAGLARPGEVCTVPPSGPIPQGTEIPGGCTDAVGPDESEVPLAERIRAFVCERYAAPARHEGREEFEVTSGQVHREMGLSNRMPSVCGVLRGRRLEAACDIELLEEVRSVRVRENSATNRFVYRVKEEAIAGREKQ
;
A
#
# COMPACT_ATOMS: atom_id res chain seq x y z
N MET A 1 -10.47 3.40 -32.22
CA MET A 1 -10.62 2.46 -31.09
C MET A 1 -9.22 2.19 -30.59
N THR A 2 -8.99 2.49 -29.31
CA THR A 2 -7.70 2.34 -28.65
C THR A 2 -7.34 0.85 -28.53
N GLY A 3 -6.13 0.45 -28.93
CA GLY A 3 -5.66 -0.91 -28.72
C GLY A 3 -5.25 -1.10 -27.26
N LEU A 4 -6.10 -1.75 -26.45
CA LEU A 4 -5.84 -1.95 -25.02
C LEU A 4 -5.28 -3.35 -24.74
N GLY A 5 -4.09 -3.41 -24.15
CA GLY A 5 -3.47 -4.63 -23.63
C GLY A 5 -3.59 -4.70 -22.10
N TYR A 6 -3.86 -5.89 -21.56
CA TYR A 6 -4.04 -6.10 -20.13
C TYR A 6 -2.90 -6.91 -19.52
N PHE A 7 -2.35 -6.41 -18.41
CA PHE A 7 -1.23 -7.04 -17.71
C PHE A 7 -1.45 -7.01 -16.19
N PHE A 8 -1.10 -8.12 -15.52
CA PHE A 8 -1.31 -8.27 -14.08
C PHE A 8 -0.05 -8.79 -13.38
N GLY A 9 0.30 -8.21 -12.24
CA GLY A 9 1.31 -8.77 -11.34
C GLY A 9 0.69 -9.88 -10.49
N GLU A 10 -0.08 -9.51 -9.49
CA GLU A 10 -0.98 -10.38 -8.74
C GLU A 10 -2.43 -10.13 -9.18
N ARG A 11 -3.28 -11.17 -9.22
CA ARG A 11 -4.69 -10.95 -9.55
C ARG A 11 -5.38 -10.14 -8.44
N PRO A 12 -6.30 -9.21 -8.78
CA PRO A 12 -7.06 -8.42 -7.80
C PRO A 12 -7.73 -9.31 -6.78
N ARG A 13 -7.41 -9.07 -5.51
CA ARG A 13 -7.96 -9.83 -4.38
C ARG A 13 -9.27 -9.23 -3.89
N PHE A 14 -9.53 -7.96 -4.19
CA PHE A 14 -10.72 -7.25 -3.70
C PHE A 14 -11.68 -6.86 -4.83
N ARG A 15 -12.98 -7.10 -4.58
CA ARG A 15 -14.07 -6.84 -5.54
C ARG A 15 -14.16 -5.37 -5.98
N HIS A 16 -13.92 -4.44 -5.06
CA HIS A 16 -14.03 -3.01 -5.34
C HIS A 16 -12.92 -2.48 -6.25
N GLU A 17 -11.70 -3.01 -6.12
CA GLU A 17 -10.58 -2.72 -7.04
C GLU A 17 -10.90 -3.23 -8.45
N PHE A 18 -11.45 -4.45 -8.56
CA PHE A 18 -11.86 -5.02 -9.84
C PHE A 18 -12.97 -4.19 -10.52
N GLU A 19 -13.96 -3.72 -9.75
CA GLU A 19 -15.03 -2.85 -10.27
C GLU A 19 -14.48 -1.52 -10.80
N GLN A 20 -13.53 -0.89 -10.09
CA GLN A 20 -12.88 0.35 -10.56
C GLN A 20 -11.98 0.12 -11.76
N LEU A 21 -11.21 -0.98 -11.80
CA LEU A 21 -10.42 -1.36 -12.97
C LEU A 21 -11.31 -1.60 -14.20
N ARG A 22 -12.49 -2.22 -14.02
CA ARG A 22 -13.46 -2.42 -15.10
C ARG A 22 -14.04 -1.11 -15.62
N GLU A 23 -14.39 -0.19 -14.72
CA GLU A 23 -14.84 1.16 -15.14
C GLU A 23 -13.74 1.88 -15.92
N LEU A 24 -12.53 1.89 -15.37
CA LEU A 24 -11.37 2.51 -16.00
C LEU A 24 -11.11 1.92 -17.39
N SER A 25 -11.15 0.60 -17.50
CA SER A 25 -10.93 -0.08 -18.77
C SER A 25 -11.97 0.31 -19.81
N ALA A 26 -13.25 0.30 -19.45
CA ALA A 26 -14.33 0.69 -20.35
C ALA A 26 -14.18 2.15 -20.84
N VAL A 27 -13.72 3.05 -19.95
CA VAL A 27 -13.44 4.45 -20.28
C VAL A 27 -12.29 4.58 -21.28
N VAL A 28 -11.21 3.80 -21.10
CA VAL A 28 -10.02 3.83 -21.97
C VAL A 28 -10.30 3.15 -23.33
N GLU A 29 -10.97 1.99 -23.35
CA GLU A 29 -11.33 1.30 -24.60
C GLU A 29 -12.28 2.12 -25.47
N GLY A 30 -13.25 2.80 -24.83
CA GLY A 30 -14.22 3.65 -25.51
C GLY A 30 -13.64 4.97 -26.03
N ALA A 31 -12.42 5.33 -25.61
CA ALA A 31 -11.75 6.54 -26.02
C ALA A 31 -10.96 6.36 -27.33
N ASP A 32 -10.60 7.49 -27.95
CA ASP A 32 -9.72 7.55 -29.12
C ASP A 32 -8.32 8.06 -28.69
N ILE A 33 -7.66 7.30 -27.83
CA ILE A 33 -6.32 7.63 -27.34
C ILE A 33 -5.30 7.21 -28.42
N PRO A 34 -4.37 8.11 -28.82
CA PRO A 34 -3.39 7.79 -29.86
C PRO A 34 -2.44 6.65 -29.46
N GLY A 35 -2.48 5.57 -30.25
CA GLY A 35 -1.58 4.42 -30.12
C GLY A 35 -2.06 3.34 -29.15
N PRO A 36 -1.26 2.29 -28.92
CA PRO A 36 -1.57 1.24 -27.96
C PRO A 36 -1.55 1.78 -26.54
N VAL A 37 -2.39 1.21 -25.67
CA VAL A 37 -2.39 1.49 -24.23
C VAL A 37 -2.23 0.16 -23.51
N TYR A 38 -1.26 0.06 -22.60
CA TYR A 38 -1.15 -1.10 -21.71
C TYR A 38 -1.67 -0.71 -20.34
N LEU A 39 -2.67 -1.45 -19.88
CA LEU A 39 -3.21 -1.38 -18.53
C LEU A 39 -2.53 -2.47 -17.71
N ALA A 40 -1.58 -2.07 -16.88
CA ALA A 40 -0.88 -2.93 -15.93
C ALA A 40 -1.46 -2.72 -14.54
N SER A 41 -1.85 -3.77 -13.83
CA SER A 41 -2.43 -3.64 -12.49
C SER A 41 -1.81 -4.57 -11.46
N ASN A 42 -1.94 -4.17 -10.19
CA ASN A 42 -1.59 -4.94 -8.99
C ASN A 42 -0.19 -5.52 -9.03
N PHE A 43 0.80 -4.66 -9.09
CA PHE A 43 2.19 -5.08 -9.06
C PHE A 43 2.98 -4.35 -7.99
N LEU A 44 3.94 -5.06 -7.41
CA LEU A 44 4.71 -4.57 -6.28
C LEU A 44 5.95 -3.82 -6.74
N LEU A 45 6.14 -2.63 -6.17
CA LEU A 45 7.39 -1.91 -6.19
C LEU A 45 8.01 -1.88 -4.78
N ALA A 46 9.13 -1.16 -4.64
CA ALA A 46 9.94 -1.17 -3.42
C ALA A 46 9.18 -0.70 -2.17
N ASN A 47 8.29 0.29 -2.29
CA ASN A 47 7.58 0.88 -1.16
C ASN A 47 6.06 0.63 -1.17
N GLY A 48 5.54 -0.23 -2.05
CA GLY A 48 4.11 -0.53 -2.06
C GLY A 48 3.63 -1.18 -3.35
N GLU A 49 2.35 -1.51 -3.33
CA GLU A 49 1.60 -1.96 -4.49
C GLU A 49 1.18 -0.76 -5.35
N ILE A 50 1.31 -0.91 -6.66
CA ILE A 50 0.68 -0.03 -7.63
C ILE A 50 -0.60 -0.70 -8.11
N ASP A 51 -1.73 -0.05 -7.86
CA ASP A 51 -3.05 -0.54 -8.26
C ASP A 51 -3.16 -0.55 -9.79
N CYS A 52 -2.74 0.53 -10.46
CA CYS A 52 -2.78 0.60 -11.91
C CYS A 52 -1.67 1.49 -12.49
N LEU A 53 -1.13 1.08 -13.63
CA LEU A 53 -0.21 1.81 -14.49
C LEU A 53 -0.77 1.79 -15.91
N LEU A 54 -0.99 2.98 -16.46
CA LEU A 54 -1.27 3.18 -17.87
C LEU A 54 0.03 3.48 -18.60
N LEU A 55 0.45 2.56 -19.46
CA LEU A 55 1.58 2.71 -20.37
C LEU A 55 1.06 3.16 -21.73
N MET A 56 1.56 4.28 -22.23
CA MET A 56 1.18 4.84 -23.52
C MET A 56 2.44 5.29 -24.28
N PRO A 57 2.42 5.38 -25.62
CA PRO A 57 3.57 5.80 -26.40
C PRO A 57 4.17 7.13 -25.94
N ARG A 58 3.34 8.11 -25.58
CA ARG A 58 3.78 9.46 -25.21
C ARG A 58 4.05 9.65 -23.71
N GLY A 59 3.84 8.63 -22.88
CA GLY A 59 4.04 8.75 -21.45
C GLY A 59 3.34 7.69 -20.62
N MET A 60 3.50 7.82 -19.31
CA MET A 60 3.05 6.83 -18.34
C MET A 60 2.35 7.49 -17.18
N VAL A 61 1.30 6.86 -16.67
CA VAL A 61 0.54 7.36 -15.54
C VAL A 61 0.30 6.24 -14.54
N VAL A 62 0.77 6.44 -13.30
CA VAL A 62 0.39 5.63 -12.15
C VAL A 62 -0.95 6.12 -11.63
N LEU A 63 -1.86 5.19 -11.32
CA LEU A 63 -3.14 5.46 -10.72
C LEU A 63 -3.25 4.72 -9.40
N ASP A 64 -3.55 5.46 -8.34
CA ASP A 64 -3.94 4.92 -7.04
C ASP A 64 -5.46 4.95 -6.95
N LEU A 65 -6.08 3.77 -6.85
CA LEU A 65 -7.52 3.57 -6.94
C LEU A 65 -8.16 3.75 -5.57
N LYS A 66 -8.97 4.79 -5.43
CA LYS A 66 -9.68 5.12 -4.20
C LYS A 66 -11.17 4.87 -4.38
N ALA A 67 -11.71 3.90 -3.64
CA ALA A 67 -13.13 3.53 -3.68
C ALA A 67 -14.06 4.53 -2.93
N TYR A 68 -13.68 5.81 -2.86
CA TYR A 68 -14.46 6.88 -2.24
C TYR A 68 -15.19 7.72 -3.29
N GLN A 69 -16.34 8.29 -2.90
CA GLN A 69 -17.12 9.22 -3.70
C GLN A 69 -17.41 10.49 -2.91
N GLY A 70 -17.17 11.66 -3.51
CA GLY A 70 -17.48 12.94 -2.87
C GLY A 70 -16.48 14.04 -3.16
N VAL A 71 -16.47 15.08 -2.33
CA VAL A 71 -15.51 16.18 -2.43
C VAL A 71 -14.22 15.79 -1.72
N VAL A 72 -13.13 15.73 -2.49
CA VAL A 72 -11.81 15.31 -2.02
C VAL A 72 -11.05 16.52 -1.49
N TYR A 73 -10.62 16.44 -0.23
CA TYR A 73 -9.81 17.44 0.43
C TYR A 73 -8.43 16.88 0.79
N GLY A 74 -7.37 17.60 0.42
CA GLY A 74 -6.01 17.24 0.75
C GLY A 74 -5.00 18.17 0.09
N ALA A 75 -3.86 18.36 0.72
CA ALA A 75 -2.74 19.15 0.21
C ALA A 75 -1.46 18.30 0.16
N GLU A 76 -0.34 18.92 -0.25
CA GLU A 76 0.97 18.26 -0.21
C GLU A 76 1.31 17.73 1.19
N GLU A 77 0.87 18.48 2.21
CA GLU A 77 1.09 18.24 3.63
C GLU A 77 -0.24 18.09 4.37
N GLY A 78 -0.21 17.33 5.47
CA GLY A 78 -1.38 17.09 6.31
C GLY A 78 -2.28 15.93 5.86
N ASP A 79 -3.49 15.90 6.41
CA ASP A 79 -4.42 14.79 6.25
C ASP A 79 -5.25 14.94 4.98
N TRP A 80 -5.57 13.78 4.40
CA TRP A 80 -6.47 13.67 3.26
C TRP A 80 -7.83 13.13 3.72
N ARG A 81 -8.92 13.63 3.15
CA ARG A 81 -10.29 13.21 3.48
C ARG A 81 -11.22 13.36 2.29
N VAL A 82 -12.34 12.64 2.32
CA VAL A 82 -13.44 12.79 1.36
C VAL A 82 -14.70 13.11 2.13
N GLU A 83 -15.42 14.12 1.68
CA GLU A 83 -16.76 14.46 2.17
C GLU A 83 -17.79 13.86 1.20
N SER A 84 -18.55 12.88 1.67
CA SER A 84 -19.58 12.21 0.87
C SER A 84 -20.76 13.14 0.57
N PRO A 85 -21.60 12.85 -0.43
CA PRO A 85 -22.80 13.62 -0.72
C PRO A 85 -23.77 13.74 0.48
N GLU A 86 -23.74 12.77 1.39
CA GLU A 86 -24.54 12.72 2.62
C GLU A 86 -23.92 13.54 3.77
N GLY A 87 -22.79 14.21 3.55
CA GLY A 87 -22.06 15.00 4.54
C GLY A 87 -21.16 14.19 5.47
N THR A 88 -20.93 12.90 5.17
CA THR A 88 -20.01 12.08 5.97
C THR A 88 -18.57 12.35 5.57
N VAL A 89 -17.73 12.70 6.55
CA VAL A 89 -16.30 12.95 6.32
C VAL A 89 -15.50 11.67 6.61
N VAL A 90 -14.87 11.12 5.57
CA VAL A 90 -14.07 9.90 5.65
C VAL A 90 -12.59 10.27 5.48
N PRO A 91 -11.74 10.08 6.51
CA PRO A 91 -10.30 10.30 6.38
C PRO A 91 -9.66 9.20 5.52
N LEU A 92 -8.73 9.59 4.65
CA LEU A 92 -7.84 8.64 3.99
C LEU A 92 -6.79 8.17 5.00
N LYS A 93 -6.46 6.88 4.94
CA LYS A 93 -5.46 6.26 5.82
C LYS A 93 -4.07 6.90 5.70
N THR A 94 -3.76 7.42 4.52
CA THR A 94 -2.45 7.97 4.15
C THR A 94 -2.64 9.28 3.41
N ASN A 95 -1.62 10.15 3.48
CA ASN A 95 -1.55 11.31 2.62
C ASN A 95 -1.32 10.84 1.17
N LEU A 96 -2.34 11.02 0.32
CA LEU A 96 -2.36 10.52 -1.04
C LEU A 96 -1.25 11.15 -1.90
N PHE A 97 -0.97 12.44 -1.71
CA PHE A 97 0.09 13.12 -2.43
C PHE A 97 1.47 12.49 -2.19
N ARG A 98 1.80 12.22 -0.92
CA ARG A 98 3.05 11.57 -0.53
C ARG A 98 3.13 10.12 -1.02
N GLN A 99 1.99 9.41 -0.98
CA GLN A 99 1.90 8.05 -1.51
C GLN A 99 2.19 8.02 -3.01
N LEU A 100 1.50 8.84 -3.80
CA LEU A 100 1.70 8.93 -5.25
C LEU A 100 3.11 9.41 -5.61
N ARG A 101 3.67 10.36 -4.85
CA ARG A 101 5.08 10.77 -5.00
C ARG A 101 6.05 9.60 -4.84
N THR A 102 5.78 8.73 -3.87
CA THR A 102 6.60 7.54 -3.57
C THR A 102 6.47 6.51 -4.68
N HIS A 103 5.24 6.17 -5.08
CA HIS A 103 4.98 5.21 -6.17
C HIS A 103 5.62 5.67 -7.49
N ARG A 104 5.45 6.96 -7.83
CA ARG A 104 6.09 7.58 -9.00
C ARG A 104 7.61 7.45 -8.97
N PHE A 105 8.23 7.76 -7.82
CA PHE A 105 9.68 7.70 -7.68
C PHE A 105 10.19 6.26 -7.81
N ASP A 106 9.49 5.30 -7.22
CA ASP A 106 9.84 3.89 -7.33
C ASP A 106 9.74 3.37 -8.76
N LEU A 107 8.66 3.74 -9.47
CA LEU A 107 8.48 3.36 -10.86
C LEU A 107 9.57 3.98 -11.72
N ALA A 108 9.86 5.27 -11.56
CA ALA A 108 10.93 5.93 -12.31
C ALA A 108 12.29 5.27 -12.06
N ASN A 109 12.62 4.89 -10.82
CA ASN A 109 13.86 4.15 -10.53
C ASN A 109 13.89 2.75 -11.15
N ARG A 110 12.73 2.08 -11.26
CA ARG A 110 12.64 0.80 -11.96
C ARG A 110 12.85 1.01 -13.46
N LEU A 111 12.23 2.02 -14.05
CA LEU A 111 12.40 2.38 -15.47
C LEU A 111 13.84 2.75 -15.80
N LEU A 112 14.55 3.47 -14.93
CA LEU A 112 15.97 3.80 -15.12
C LEU A 112 16.85 2.54 -15.29
N ARG A 113 16.54 1.46 -14.57
CA ARG A 113 17.25 0.17 -14.72
C ARG A 113 16.88 -0.55 -16.01
N ILE A 114 15.61 -0.47 -16.43
CA ILE A 114 15.12 -1.10 -17.66
C ILE A 114 15.69 -0.39 -18.90
N ARG A 115 15.81 0.95 -18.81
CA ARG A 115 16.29 1.83 -19.86
C ARG A 115 17.62 1.37 -20.46
N GLU A 116 18.57 0.97 -19.62
CA GLU A 116 19.91 0.57 -20.08
C GLU A 116 19.85 -0.58 -21.10
N ALA A 117 18.88 -1.48 -20.96
CA ALA A 117 18.71 -2.64 -21.83
C ALA A 117 17.70 -2.40 -22.96
N ALA A 118 16.59 -1.71 -22.68
CA ALA A 118 15.43 -1.71 -23.58
C ALA A 118 15.25 -0.42 -24.39
N PHE A 119 15.64 0.74 -23.85
CA PHE A 119 15.43 2.03 -24.51
C PHE A 119 16.47 3.08 -24.08
N PRO A 120 17.76 2.86 -24.39
CA PRO A 120 18.85 3.74 -23.99
C PRO A 120 18.73 5.16 -24.57
N GLN A 121 17.98 5.32 -25.66
CA GLN A 121 17.73 6.60 -26.35
C GLN A 121 16.92 7.61 -25.53
N ILE A 122 16.13 7.16 -24.56
CA ILE A 122 15.32 8.05 -23.72
C ILE A 122 16.22 8.63 -22.63
N GLU A 123 16.16 9.94 -22.34
CA GLU A 123 16.99 10.51 -21.28
C GLU A 123 16.44 10.19 -19.88
N GLU A 124 17.33 10.06 -18.89
CA GLU A 124 16.94 9.79 -17.49
C GLU A 124 15.96 10.84 -16.94
N LYS A 125 16.17 12.11 -17.30
CA LYS A 125 15.30 13.22 -16.87
C LYS A 125 13.87 13.07 -17.39
N ASP A 126 13.70 12.39 -18.52
CA ASP A 126 12.40 12.24 -19.16
C ASP A 126 11.63 11.06 -18.56
N LEU A 127 12.31 9.99 -18.14
CA LEU A 127 11.70 8.90 -17.35
C LEU A 127 11.18 9.37 -15.99
N MET A 128 11.64 10.52 -15.49
CA MET A 128 11.07 11.14 -14.31
C MET A 128 9.71 11.80 -14.57
N LYS A 129 9.28 12.00 -15.82
CA LYS A 129 8.01 12.68 -16.16
C LYS A 129 6.77 11.77 -16.12
N VAL A 130 6.85 10.65 -15.40
CA VAL A 130 5.71 9.79 -15.09
C VAL A 130 4.65 10.58 -14.30
N GLY A 131 3.41 10.55 -14.75
CA GLY A 131 2.26 11.04 -14.01
C GLY A 131 1.88 10.09 -12.86
N ALA A 132 1.34 10.62 -11.78
CA ALA A 132 0.82 9.81 -10.67
C ALA A 132 -0.43 10.49 -10.09
N TRP A 133 -1.59 9.88 -10.33
CA TRP A 133 -2.89 10.48 -10.05
C TRP A 133 -3.71 9.63 -9.09
N GLY A 134 -4.55 10.29 -8.29
CA GLY A 134 -5.58 9.62 -7.51
C GLY A 134 -6.82 9.41 -8.36
N TYR A 135 -7.28 8.16 -8.49
CA TYR A 135 -8.50 7.84 -9.21
C TYR A 135 -9.65 7.61 -8.22
N PHE A 136 -10.66 8.47 -8.25
CA PHE A 136 -11.84 8.41 -7.37
C PHE A 136 -13.09 8.00 -8.15
N LYS A 137 -14.12 7.55 -7.44
CA LYS A 137 -15.41 7.19 -8.05
C LYS A 137 -16.01 8.37 -8.80
N ARG A 138 -16.76 8.06 -9.87
CA ARG A 138 -17.51 9.03 -10.67
C ARG A 138 -18.31 10.02 -9.81
N GLY A 139 -18.35 11.28 -10.24
CA GLY A 139 -19.00 12.36 -9.50
C GLY A 139 -18.17 12.91 -8.31
N SER A 140 -16.99 12.37 -8.04
CA SER A 140 -16.06 13.00 -7.09
C SER A 140 -15.47 14.28 -7.67
N THR A 141 -15.17 15.24 -6.81
CA THR A 141 -14.56 16.52 -7.21
C THR A 141 -13.35 16.83 -6.34
N TYR A 142 -12.41 17.60 -6.87
CA TYR A 142 -11.26 18.09 -6.12
C TYR A 142 -11.19 19.61 -6.28
N PRO A 143 -11.63 20.37 -5.27
CA PRO A 143 -11.63 21.83 -5.32
C PRO A 143 -10.26 22.42 -5.64
N GLU A 144 -10.26 23.49 -6.45
CA GLU A 144 -9.05 24.22 -6.83
C GLU A 144 -8.36 24.88 -5.63
N GLY A 145 -7.08 25.21 -5.79
CA GLY A 145 -6.30 25.94 -4.79
C GLY A 145 -5.72 25.09 -3.64
N GLN A 146 -6.02 23.79 -3.58
CA GLN A 146 -5.46 22.89 -2.58
C GLN A 146 -4.01 22.48 -2.88
N ILE A 147 -3.70 22.25 -4.16
CA ILE A 147 -2.35 21.99 -4.66
C ILE A 147 -2.11 22.86 -5.89
N ASP A 148 -0.94 23.48 -5.94
CA ASP A 148 -0.48 24.26 -7.08
C ASP A 148 -0.06 23.33 -8.23
N ARG A 149 -0.98 23.10 -9.16
CA ARG A 149 -0.80 22.20 -10.31
C ARG A 149 0.24 22.73 -11.31
N ASP A 150 0.51 24.03 -11.33
CA ASP A 150 1.55 24.60 -12.20
C ASP A 150 2.94 24.20 -11.72
N ARG A 151 3.11 24.05 -10.40
CA ARG A 151 4.33 23.55 -9.77
C ARG A 151 4.42 22.04 -9.76
N VAL A 152 3.28 21.34 -9.71
CA VAL A 152 3.23 19.89 -9.53
C VAL A 152 2.50 19.17 -10.67
N LYS A 153 3.01 19.32 -11.90
CA LYS A 153 2.42 18.76 -13.14
C LYS A 153 2.27 17.24 -13.18
N TRP A 154 2.99 16.52 -12.31
CA TRP A 154 2.90 15.05 -12.26
C TRP A 154 1.69 14.56 -11.47
N PHE A 155 1.04 15.41 -10.68
CA PHE A 155 -0.05 15.04 -9.78
C PHE A 155 -1.40 15.53 -10.29
N ASP A 156 -2.42 14.68 -10.21
CA ASP A 156 -3.81 15.06 -10.46
C ASP A 156 -4.77 14.17 -9.65
N ILE A 157 -6.02 14.60 -9.55
CA ILE A 157 -7.15 13.83 -9.05
C ILE A 157 -8.15 13.69 -10.18
N VAL A 158 -8.42 12.46 -10.57
CA VAL A 158 -9.24 12.13 -11.73
C VAL A 158 -10.39 11.20 -11.35
N THR A 159 -11.40 11.19 -12.19
CA THR A 159 -12.51 10.23 -12.15
C THR A 159 -12.68 9.64 -13.55
N ALA A 160 -13.61 8.70 -13.69
CA ALA A 160 -14.03 8.21 -14.99
C ALA A 160 -14.47 9.32 -15.97
N ASP A 161 -14.96 10.47 -15.47
CA ASP A 161 -15.42 11.58 -16.31
C ASP A 161 -14.25 12.41 -16.87
N THR A 162 -13.15 12.51 -16.12
CA THR A 162 -12.03 13.42 -16.45
C THR A 162 -10.78 12.69 -16.92
N LEU A 163 -10.70 11.37 -16.75
CA LEU A 163 -9.50 10.58 -17.05
C LEU A 163 -9.02 10.75 -18.49
N VAL A 164 -9.90 10.56 -19.48
CA VAL A 164 -9.51 10.57 -20.90
C VAL A 164 -8.95 11.92 -21.31
N GLU A 165 -9.63 13.00 -20.95
CA GLU A 165 -9.16 14.36 -21.24
C GLU A 165 -7.76 14.58 -20.66
N ARG A 166 -7.50 14.13 -19.44
CA ARG A 166 -6.19 14.25 -18.80
C ARG A 166 -5.13 13.37 -19.47
N LEU A 167 -5.47 12.14 -19.86
CA LEU A 167 -4.55 11.26 -20.59
C LEU A 167 -4.11 11.87 -21.91
N MET A 168 -5.00 12.55 -22.63
CA MET A 168 -4.66 13.24 -23.89
C MET A 168 -3.66 14.38 -23.73
N LEU A 169 -3.51 14.92 -22.52
CA LEU A 169 -2.54 15.97 -22.19
C LEU A 169 -1.18 15.41 -21.73
N VAL A 170 -1.06 14.09 -21.56
CA VAL A 170 0.19 13.47 -21.12
C VAL A 170 1.22 13.52 -22.25
N ASP A 171 2.33 14.19 -21.97
CA ASP A 171 3.49 14.24 -22.84
C ASP A 171 4.78 14.22 -22.03
N ALA A 172 5.46 13.08 -22.05
CA ALA A 172 6.75 12.92 -21.38
C ALA A 172 7.92 13.50 -22.20
N GLY A 173 7.68 13.95 -23.44
CA GLY A 173 8.74 14.44 -24.33
C GLY A 173 9.59 13.33 -24.94
N PHE A 174 9.14 12.08 -24.86
CA PHE A 174 9.68 10.93 -25.57
C PHE A 174 8.56 10.07 -26.12
N THR A 175 8.91 9.15 -27.01
CA THR A 175 8.00 8.13 -27.52
C THR A 175 8.58 6.75 -27.28
N ILE A 176 7.77 5.83 -26.77
CA ILE A 176 8.04 4.39 -26.74
C ILE A 176 7.12 3.66 -27.72
N GLY A 177 7.62 2.60 -28.36
CA GLY A 177 6.83 1.68 -29.16
C GLY A 177 6.41 0.46 -28.36
N GLU A 178 5.67 -0.44 -29.01
CA GLU A 178 5.19 -1.69 -28.39
C GLU A 178 6.33 -2.56 -27.86
N HIS A 179 7.46 -2.64 -28.58
CA HIS A 179 8.62 -3.39 -28.10
C HIS A 179 9.15 -2.84 -26.77
N GLU A 180 9.29 -1.51 -26.63
CA GLU A 180 9.71 -0.93 -25.35
C GLU A 180 8.68 -1.14 -24.26
N MET A 181 7.39 -1.08 -24.59
CA MET A 181 6.29 -1.33 -23.65
C MET A 181 6.30 -2.79 -23.16
N ASP A 182 6.51 -3.75 -24.05
CA ASP A 182 6.66 -5.19 -23.73
C ASP A 182 7.86 -5.43 -22.79
N ALA A 183 9.00 -4.79 -23.08
CA ALA A 183 10.18 -4.90 -22.22
C ALA A 183 9.93 -4.35 -20.81
N ILE A 184 9.08 -3.32 -20.67
CA ILE A 184 8.70 -2.77 -19.36
C ILE A 184 7.78 -3.75 -18.63
N VAL A 185 6.78 -4.31 -19.32
CA VAL A 185 5.89 -5.33 -18.76
C VAL A 185 6.68 -6.54 -18.27
N GLU A 186 7.59 -7.06 -19.10
CA GLU A 186 8.43 -8.21 -18.77
C GLU A 186 9.32 -7.91 -17.56
N ALA A 187 9.98 -6.75 -17.55
CA ALA A 187 10.84 -6.35 -16.44
C ALA A 187 10.08 -5.98 -15.16
N LEU A 188 8.78 -5.74 -15.24
CA LEU A 188 7.88 -5.62 -14.09
C LEU A 188 7.28 -6.97 -13.66
N HIS A 189 7.63 -8.06 -14.35
CA HIS A 189 7.13 -9.42 -14.12
C HIS A 189 5.61 -9.53 -14.23
N LEU A 190 5.02 -8.81 -15.17
CA LEU A 190 3.59 -8.81 -15.39
C LEU A 190 3.21 -9.90 -16.40
N SER A 191 2.08 -10.56 -16.15
CA SER A 191 1.52 -11.57 -17.05
C SER A 191 0.45 -10.95 -17.94
N PRO A 192 0.46 -11.21 -19.27
CA PRO A 192 -0.61 -10.79 -20.15
C PRO A 192 -1.92 -11.50 -19.80
N SER A 193 -3.05 -10.85 -20.12
CA SER A 193 -4.39 -11.40 -19.92
C SER A 193 -5.30 -11.06 -21.10
N ASP A 194 -6.22 -11.95 -21.44
CA ASP A 194 -7.22 -11.76 -22.50
C ASP A 194 -8.38 -10.82 -22.08
N GLY A 195 -8.14 -9.95 -21.10
CA GLY A 195 -9.11 -9.02 -20.51
C GLY A 195 -9.13 -9.03 -18.98
N LEU A 196 -10.08 -8.29 -18.41
CA LEU A 196 -10.39 -8.29 -16.99
C LEU A 196 -11.27 -9.50 -16.64
N VAL A 197 -10.65 -10.65 -16.38
CA VAL A 197 -11.35 -11.85 -15.92
C VAL A 197 -11.25 -11.96 -14.39
N PRO A 198 -12.37 -12.11 -13.65
CA PRO A 198 -12.32 -12.36 -12.21
C PRO A 198 -11.51 -13.62 -11.91
N SER A 199 -10.69 -13.61 -10.86
CA SER A 199 -9.99 -14.82 -10.44
C SER A 199 -10.99 -15.83 -9.89
N ALA A 200 -11.26 -16.91 -10.63
CA ALA A 200 -12.17 -17.98 -10.23
C ALA A 200 -11.64 -18.90 -9.10
N ASN A 201 -10.47 -18.62 -8.52
CA ASN A 201 -9.81 -19.54 -7.59
C ASN A 201 -9.51 -18.89 -6.22
N GLY A 202 -10.47 -19.02 -5.31
CA GLY A 202 -10.25 -19.20 -3.87
C GLY A 202 -11.04 -20.45 -3.43
N PRO A 203 -10.55 -21.31 -2.53
CA PRO A 203 -11.10 -22.65 -2.35
C PRO A 203 -12.39 -22.62 -1.53
N GLU A 204 -13.54 -22.71 -2.20
CA GLU A 204 -14.76 -23.23 -1.56
C GLU A 204 -14.81 -24.73 -1.79
N GLN A 205 -14.63 -25.50 -0.71
CA GLN A 205 -14.91 -26.93 -0.67
C GLN A 205 -16.38 -27.15 -1.03
N SER A 206 -16.64 -27.65 -2.23
CA SER A 206 -17.94 -28.16 -2.62
C SER A 206 -18.07 -29.62 -2.17
N ALA A 207 -18.92 -29.85 -1.16
CA ALA A 207 -19.52 -31.16 -0.94
C ALA A 207 -20.50 -31.46 -2.10
N PRO A 208 -20.66 -32.74 -2.51
CA PRO A 208 -21.48 -33.07 -3.67
C PRO A 208 -22.98 -32.92 -3.38
N ALA A 209 -23.70 -32.29 -4.31
CA ALA A 209 -25.15 -32.18 -4.28
C ALA A 209 -25.82 -33.49 -4.75
N PRO A 210 -26.99 -33.87 -4.19
CA PRO A 210 -27.85 -34.86 -4.82
C PRO A 210 -28.74 -34.21 -5.88
N SER A 211 -29.03 -34.99 -6.92
CA SER A 211 -29.88 -34.63 -8.06
C SER A 211 -31.36 -34.56 -7.69
N ASN A 212 -32.11 -33.63 -8.30
CA ASN A 212 -33.22 -33.93 -9.22
C ASN A 212 -34.07 -32.69 -9.55
N GLY A 213 -34.37 -32.53 -10.84
CA GLY A 213 -35.65 -32.00 -11.33
C GLY A 213 -35.85 -30.48 -11.36
N ALA A 214 -35.67 -29.89 -12.55
CA ALA A 214 -36.24 -28.57 -12.92
C ALA A 214 -37.74 -28.73 -13.32
N PRO A 215 -38.51 -27.66 -13.66
CA PRO A 215 -38.22 -26.20 -13.70
C PRO A 215 -39.41 -25.35 -13.15
N PRO A 216 -39.58 -24.05 -13.50
CA PRO A 216 -38.66 -22.92 -13.53
C PRO A 216 -39.09 -21.84 -12.49
N LEU A 217 -38.17 -21.01 -11.98
CA LEU A 217 -38.49 -19.67 -11.45
C LEU A 217 -37.19 -18.89 -11.24
N ALA A 218 -36.75 -18.21 -12.30
CA ALA A 218 -35.57 -17.34 -12.32
C ALA A 218 -35.75 -16.01 -11.55
N THR A 219 -36.48 -16.05 -10.44
CA THR A 219 -36.69 -14.90 -9.52
C THR A 219 -36.38 -15.26 -8.06
N SER A 220 -36.17 -16.54 -7.72
CA SER A 220 -35.89 -16.93 -6.33
C SER A 220 -34.43 -16.75 -5.93
N LEU A 221 -33.47 -16.86 -6.86
CA LEU A 221 -32.05 -16.75 -6.54
C LEU A 221 -31.64 -15.29 -6.29
N GLU A 222 -32.12 -14.36 -7.13
CA GLU A 222 -31.86 -12.93 -6.94
C GLU A 222 -32.53 -12.40 -5.68
N THR A 223 -33.77 -12.81 -5.40
CA THR A 223 -34.47 -12.43 -4.16
C THR A 223 -33.75 -12.99 -2.94
N ALA A 224 -33.34 -14.26 -2.97
CA ALA A 224 -32.56 -14.85 -1.87
C ALA A 224 -31.18 -14.22 -1.70
N LEU A 225 -30.57 -13.72 -2.78
CA LEU A 225 -29.30 -12.99 -2.74
C LEU A 225 -29.47 -11.60 -2.14
N VAL A 226 -30.55 -10.89 -2.52
CA VAL A 226 -30.92 -9.57 -1.98
C VAL A 226 -31.25 -9.69 -0.49
N ASP A 227 -32.09 -10.64 -0.09
CA ASP A 227 -32.44 -10.88 1.32
C ASP A 227 -31.19 -11.17 2.18
N ARG A 228 -30.23 -11.90 1.61
CA ARG A 228 -28.98 -12.25 2.28
C ARG A 228 -28.00 -11.08 2.34
N MET A 229 -28.02 -10.19 1.34
CA MET A 229 -27.26 -8.94 1.36
C MET A 229 -27.84 -7.94 2.37
N ASP A 230 -29.16 -7.79 2.42
CA ASP A 230 -29.84 -6.93 3.40
C ASP A 230 -29.59 -7.41 4.84
N ALA A 231 -29.57 -8.73 5.06
CA ALA A 231 -29.21 -9.31 6.36
C ALA A 231 -27.74 -9.04 6.76
N ILE A 232 -26.81 -8.94 5.80
CA ILE A 232 -25.41 -8.60 6.07
C ILE A 232 -25.26 -7.10 6.38
N VAL A 233 -25.93 -6.23 5.61
CA VAL A 233 -25.94 -4.79 5.85
C VAL A 233 -26.53 -4.48 7.22
N ALA A 234 -27.66 -5.09 7.57
CA ALA A 234 -28.27 -4.94 8.90
C ALA A 234 -27.33 -5.40 10.04
N ARG A 235 -26.55 -6.47 9.82
CA ARG A 235 -25.52 -6.90 10.80
C ARG A 235 -24.37 -5.91 10.89
N MET A 236 -23.95 -5.30 9.78
CA MET A 236 -22.88 -4.30 9.77
C MET A 236 -23.30 -2.99 10.45
N GLU A 237 -24.55 -2.57 10.26
CA GLU A 237 -25.11 -1.37 10.91
C GLU A 237 -25.38 -1.57 12.41
N ALA A 238 -25.60 -2.81 12.84
CA ALA A 238 -25.72 -3.16 14.26
C ALA A 238 -24.37 -3.14 15.02
N ILE A 239 -23.22 -3.21 14.32
CA ILE A 239 -21.89 -3.23 14.95
C ILE A 239 -21.59 -1.91 15.68
N PRO A 240 -21.77 -0.70 15.07
CA PRO A 240 -21.63 0.55 15.78
C PRO A 240 -22.54 0.69 17.01
N GLN A 241 -23.79 0.19 16.93
CA GLN A 241 -24.74 0.24 18.07
C GLN A 241 -24.33 -0.72 19.20
N ALA A 242 -23.82 -1.91 18.86
CA ALA A 242 -23.29 -2.85 19.83
C ALA A 242 -22.01 -2.31 20.51
N ILE A 243 -21.14 -1.62 19.76
CA ILE A 243 -19.93 -0.98 20.27
C ILE A 243 -20.30 0.22 21.18
N ALA A 244 -21.31 1.01 20.82
CA ALA A 244 -21.81 2.10 21.67
C ALA A 244 -22.40 1.61 23.01
N GLY A 245 -22.94 0.38 23.05
CA GLY A 245 -23.41 -0.27 24.28
C GLY A 245 -22.28 -0.70 25.23
N LEU A 246 -21.08 -0.97 24.71
CA LEU A 246 -19.92 -1.42 25.47
C LEU A 246 -19.10 -0.26 26.08
N ALA A 247 -19.37 0.98 25.66
CA ALA A 247 -18.70 2.18 26.15
C ALA A 247 -19.40 2.82 27.37
N ARG A 248 -19.93 2.01 28.30
CA ARG A 248 -20.35 2.49 29.62
C ARG A 248 -19.18 2.33 30.60
N PRO A 249 -18.58 3.42 31.12
CA PRO A 249 -17.56 3.31 32.14
C PRO A 249 -18.22 2.85 33.44
N GLY A 250 -17.95 1.62 33.90
CA GLY A 250 -18.31 1.22 35.26
C GLY A 250 -18.58 -0.27 35.53
N GLU A 251 -18.73 -1.14 34.53
CA GLU A 251 -19.00 -2.56 34.80
C GLU A 251 -17.73 -3.42 34.69
N VAL A 252 -17.32 -3.93 35.86
CA VAL A 252 -16.23 -4.88 36.01
C VAL A 252 -16.63 -6.20 35.37
N CYS A 253 -15.89 -6.60 34.34
CA CYS A 253 -16.05 -7.89 33.67
C CYS A 253 -15.66 -9.01 34.65
N THR A 254 -16.65 -9.77 35.14
CA THR A 254 -16.41 -10.99 35.92
C THR A 254 -16.42 -12.18 34.97
N VAL A 255 -15.23 -12.72 34.70
CA VAL A 255 -15.07 -13.97 33.95
C VAL A 255 -15.47 -15.12 34.88
N PRO A 256 -16.45 -15.98 34.53
CA PRO A 256 -16.77 -17.13 35.35
C PRO A 256 -15.63 -18.17 35.27
N PRO A 257 -15.34 -18.91 36.36
CA PRO A 257 -14.23 -19.83 36.40
C PRO A 257 -14.43 -21.01 35.43
N SER A 258 -13.35 -21.34 34.73
CA SER A 258 -13.23 -22.45 33.80
C SER A 258 -13.59 -23.78 34.46
N GLY A 259 -14.54 -24.51 33.89
CA GLY A 259 -14.82 -25.89 34.27
C GLY A 259 -13.68 -26.84 33.89
N PRO A 260 -13.67 -28.07 34.45
CA PRO A 260 -12.58 -29.02 34.21
C PRO A 260 -12.65 -29.59 32.79
N ILE A 261 -11.49 -29.64 32.13
CA ILE A 261 -11.29 -30.27 30.82
C ILE A 261 -11.40 -31.80 31.01
N PRO A 262 -12.22 -32.52 30.23
CA PRO A 262 -12.28 -33.97 30.29
C PRO A 262 -10.99 -34.59 29.76
N GLN A 263 -10.39 -35.48 30.55
CA GLN A 263 -9.29 -36.33 30.11
C GLN A 263 -9.83 -37.49 29.27
N GLY A 264 -9.21 -37.73 28.11
CA GLY A 264 -9.34 -39.00 27.37
C GLY A 264 -10.04 -38.90 26.03
N THR A 265 -9.33 -38.40 25.02
CA THR A 265 -9.56 -38.82 23.63
C THR A 265 -8.22 -38.92 22.91
N GLU A 266 -7.73 -40.15 22.76
CA GLU A 266 -6.59 -40.48 21.91
C GLU A 266 -7.02 -40.32 20.44
N ILE A 267 -6.25 -39.57 19.65
CA ILE A 267 -6.34 -39.59 18.19
C ILE A 267 -5.08 -40.27 17.66
N PRO A 268 -5.19 -41.49 17.08
CA PRO A 268 -4.08 -42.15 16.43
C PRO A 268 -4.03 -41.77 14.94
N GLY A 269 -2.84 -41.43 14.43
CA GLY A 269 -2.62 -41.27 12.99
C GLY A 269 -1.45 -40.38 12.63
N GLY A 270 -0.23 -40.86 12.89
CA GLY A 270 0.98 -40.27 12.34
C GLY A 270 1.22 -40.75 10.90
N CYS A 271 1.47 -39.81 10.00
CA CYS A 271 2.34 -40.00 8.84
C CYS A 271 3.34 -38.85 8.83
N THR A 272 4.59 -39.21 9.04
CA THR A 272 5.76 -38.35 9.00
C THR A 272 6.14 -38.08 7.56
N ASP A 273 6.06 -36.83 7.13
CA ASP A 273 6.93 -36.29 6.09
C ASP A 273 7.65 -35.08 6.68
N ALA A 274 8.97 -35.17 6.68
CA ALA A 274 9.88 -34.20 7.26
C ALA A 274 9.79 -32.88 6.50
N VAL A 275 9.09 -31.90 7.08
CA VAL A 275 9.27 -30.49 6.74
C VAL A 275 10.48 -30.02 7.53
N GLY A 276 11.60 -29.80 6.83
CA GLY A 276 12.78 -29.18 7.41
C GLY A 276 12.45 -27.79 7.99
N PRO A 277 13.15 -27.34 9.04
CA PRO A 277 12.96 -26.00 9.56
C PRO A 277 13.55 -25.02 8.55
N ASP A 278 12.70 -24.34 7.78
CA ASP A 278 13.14 -23.17 7.01
C ASP A 278 12.78 -21.90 7.79
N GLU A 279 13.82 -21.10 7.99
CA GLU A 279 13.96 -20.08 9.03
C GLU A 279 13.09 -18.85 8.73
N SER A 280 12.37 -18.36 9.75
CA SER A 280 11.63 -17.11 9.63
C SER A 280 12.60 -15.93 9.58
N GLU A 281 12.93 -15.41 8.41
CA GLU A 281 13.75 -14.21 8.31
C GLU A 281 13.02 -13.00 8.90
N VAL A 282 13.56 -12.47 10.00
CA VAL A 282 13.06 -11.27 10.68
C VAL A 282 13.08 -10.08 9.69
N PRO A 283 11.98 -9.29 9.56
CA PRO A 283 11.91 -8.17 8.62
C PRO A 283 13.07 -7.18 8.78
N LEU A 284 13.58 -6.63 7.66
CA LEU A 284 14.74 -5.73 7.66
C LEU A 284 14.61 -4.55 8.64
N ALA A 285 13.43 -3.95 8.75
CA ALA A 285 13.20 -2.84 9.67
C ALA A 285 13.40 -3.27 11.14
N GLU A 286 13.03 -4.50 11.48
CA GLU A 286 13.21 -5.05 12.82
C GLU A 286 14.68 -5.39 13.08
N ARG A 287 15.39 -5.92 12.07
CA ARG A 287 16.84 -6.10 12.13
C ARG A 287 17.60 -4.78 12.37
N ILE A 288 17.18 -3.69 11.71
CA ILE A 288 17.78 -2.37 11.91
C ILE A 288 17.50 -1.87 13.34
N ARG A 289 16.29 -2.08 13.87
CA ARG A 289 15.97 -1.70 15.27
C ARG A 289 16.83 -2.48 16.27
N ALA A 290 16.84 -3.80 16.16
CA ALA A 290 17.65 -4.67 17.02
C ALA A 290 19.13 -4.25 17.00
N PHE A 291 19.67 -4.01 15.80
CA PHE A 291 21.05 -3.54 15.64
C PHE A 291 21.30 -2.21 16.35
N VAL A 292 20.41 -1.23 16.23
CA VAL A 292 20.57 0.07 16.90
C VAL A 292 20.47 -0.07 18.43
N CYS A 293 19.51 -0.89 18.91
CA CYS A 293 19.36 -1.14 20.35
C CYS A 293 20.62 -1.80 20.92
N GLU A 294 21.14 -2.83 20.27
CA GLU A 294 22.30 -3.59 20.75
C GLU A 294 23.61 -2.83 20.62
N ARG A 295 23.82 -2.13 19.50
CA ARG A 295 25.12 -1.54 19.18
C ARG A 295 25.33 -0.13 19.71
N TYR A 296 24.25 0.61 19.95
CA TYR A 296 24.32 2.02 20.36
C TYR A 296 23.60 2.27 21.68
N ALA A 297 22.32 1.90 21.80
CA ALA A 297 21.52 2.23 22.99
C ALA A 297 21.98 1.44 24.24
N ALA A 298 22.22 0.13 24.12
CA ALA A 298 22.63 -0.71 25.24
C ALA A 298 24.01 -0.32 25.81
N PRO A 299 25.06 -0.03 24.99
CA PRO A 299 26.32 0.52 25.49
C PRO A 299 26.16 1.87 26.16
N ALA A 300 25.37 2.79 25.57
CA ALA A 300 25.11 4.10 26.18
C ALA A 300 24.47 3.96 27.56
N ARG A 301 23.49 3.06 27.70
CA ARG A 301 22.84 2.73 28.98
C ARG A 301 23.82 2.12 29.98
N HIS A 302 24.63 1.14 29.55
CA HIS A 302 25.60 0.47 30.42
C HIS A 302 26.66 1.43 30.95
N GLU A 303 27.06 2.41 30.14
CA GLU A 303 28.03 3.44 30.50
C GLU A 303 27.41 4.63 31.27
N GLY A 304 26.10 4.61 31.53
CA GLY A 304 25.38 5.69 32.22
C GLY A 304 25.32 7.00 31.42
N ARG A 305 25.41 6.93 30.08
CA ARG A 305 25.27 8.12 29.23
C ARG A 305 23.79 8.43 29.04
N GLU A 306 23.42 9.67 29.30
CA GLU A 306 22.05 10.15 29.08
C GLU A 306 21.73 10.28 27.58
N GLU A 307 22.75 10.50 26.74
CA GLU A 307 22.58 10.76 25.31
C GLU A 307 23.61 10.01 24.47
N PHE A 308 23.21 9.63 23.27
CA PHE A 308 24.12 9.11 22.25
C PHE A 308 23.74 9.60 20.85
N GLU A 309 24.72 9.56 19.96
CA GLU A 309 24.58 9.99 18.58
C GLU A 309 24.84 8.83 17.64
N VAL A 310 24.05 8.76 16.56
CA VAL A 310 24.30 7.84 15.45
C VAL A 310 24.01 8.51 14.12
N THR A 311 24.84 8.21 13.12
CA THR A 311 24.64 8.69 11.74
C THR A 311 24.05 7.58 10.87
N SER A 312 23.09 7.90 9.99
CA SER A 312 22.49 6.92 9.05
C SER A 312 23.52 6.13 8.25
N GLY A 313 24.58 6.80 7.78
CA GLY A 313 25.66 6.17 7.04
C GLY A 313 26.47 5.18 7.84
N GLN A 314 26.56 5.37 9.17
CA GLN A 314 27.24 4.45 10.07
C GLN A 314 26.45 3.15 10.21
N VAL A 315 25.15 3.25 10.54
CA VAL A 315 24.25 2.09 10.63
C VAL A 315 24.21 1.32 9.31
N HIS A 316 24.05 2.02 8.19
CA HIS A 316 24.00 1.41 6.87
C HIS A 316 25.30 0.65 6.54
N ARG A 317 26.46 1.21 6.85
CA ARG A 317 27.77 0.60 6.59
C ARG A 317 28.05 -0.59 7.52
N GLU A 318 27.80 -0.43 8.81
CA GLU A 318 28.07 -1.48 9.80
C GLU A 318 27.15 -2.69 9.63
N MET A 319 25.91 -2.48 9.19
CA MET A 319 24.99 -3.57 8.86
C MET A 319 25.26 -4.21 7.48
N GLY A 320 26.24 -3.73 6.72
CA GLY A 320 26.55 -4.23 5.38
C GLY A 320 25.40 -4.08 4.38
N LEU A 321 24.53 -3.08 4.57
CA LEU A 321 23.37 -2.88 3.71
C LEU A 321 23.80 -2.23 2.38
N SER A 322 23.15 -2.63 1.30
CA SER A 322 23.34 -2.05 -0.04
C SER A 322 22.02 -1.50 -0.57
N ASN A 323 22.00 -0.23 -0.99
CA ASN A 323 20.81 0.43 -1.53
C ASN A 323 19.59 0.46 -0.58
N ARG A 324 19.82 0.49 0.75
CA ARG A 324 18.75 0.52 1.78
C ARG A 324 18.77 1.77 2.67
N MET A 325 19.42 2.84 2.22
CA MET A 325 19.50 4.10 2.99
C MET A 325 18.13 4.67 3.41
N PRO A 326 17.08 4.67 2.55
CA PRO A 326 15.75 5.12 2.97
C PRO A 326 15.17 4.30 4.13
N SER A 327 15.37 2.98 4.13
CA SER A 327 14.92 2.10 5.21
C SER A 327 15.62 2.41 6.53
N VAL A 328 16.94 2.67 6.48
CA VAL A 328 17.72 3.06 7.67
C VAL A 328 17.23 4.41 8.23
N CYS A 329 17.12 5.44 7.37
CA CYS A 329 16.66 6.76 7.81
C CYS A 329 15.23 6.72 8.34
N GLY A 330 14.36 5.93 7.70
CA GLY A 330 12.98 5.72 8.15
C GLY A 330 12.87 5.03 9.51
N VAL A 331 13.72 4.04 9.78
CA VAL A 331 13.78 3.37 11.10
C VAL A 331 14.31 4.32 12.17
N LEU A 332 15.38 5.06 11.89
CA LEU A 332 15.96 6.02 12.84
C LEU A 332 14.98 7.14 13.22
N ARG A 333 14.12 7.60 12.31
CA ARG A 333 13.06 8.57 12.64
C ARG A 333 11.82 7.97 13.32
N GLY A 334 11.68 6.66 13.28
CA GLY A 334 10.43 6.01 13.63
C GLY A 334 10.24 5.86 15.13
N ARG A 335 9.05 6.23 15.64
CA ARG A 335 8.66 5.99 17.05
C ARG A 335 8.74 4.52 17.50
N ARG A 336 8.71 3.57 16.55
CA ARG A 336 8.90 2.15 16.87
C ARG A 336 10.31 1.83 17.36
N LEU A 337 11.33 2.57 16.90
CA LEU A 337 12.68 2.44 17.40
C LEU A 337 12.79 2.99 18.83
N GLU A 338 12.20 4.17 19.07
CA GLU A 338 12.10 4.78 20.41
C GLU A 338 11.49 3.83 21.43
N ALA A 339 10.37 3.18 21.06
CA ALA A 339 9.71 2.20 21.90
C ALA A 339 10.50 0.90 22.06
N ALA A 340 11.18 0.42 21.00
CA ALA A 340 11.93 -0.84 21.05
C ALA A 340 13.22 -0.75 21.88
N CYS A 341 13.88 0.41 21.89
CA CYS A 341 15.13 0.60 22.62
C CYS A 341 14.99 1.41 23.91
N ASP A 342 13.79 1.86 24.28
CA ASP A 342 13.53 2.83 25.36
C ASP A 342 14.40 4.09 25.25
N ILE A 343 14.32 4.73 24.08
CA ILE A 343 15.03 5.97 23.75
C ILE A 343 14.05 7.04 23.26
N GLU A 344 14.49 8.29 23.20
CA GLU A 344 13.73 9.42 22.67
C GLU A 344 14.60 10.19 21.67
N LEU A 345 14.09 10.43 20.46
CA LEU A 345 14.81 11.24 19.48
C LEU A 345 14.72 12.71 19.86
N LEU A 346 15.87 13.32 20.18
CA LEU A 346 15.95 14.73 20.57
C LEU A 346 16.11 15.64 19.35
N GLU A 347 17.05 15.28 18.46
CA GLU A 347 17.43 16.12 17.34
C GLU A 347 17.80 15.28 16.12
N GLU A 348 17.32 15.69 14.95
CA GLU A 348 17.85 15.25 13.66
C GLU A 348 18.62 16.40 13.01
N VAL A 349 19.95 16.28 13.01
CA VAL A 349 20.84 17.27 12.38
C VAL A 349 21.00 16.94 10.90
N ARG A 350 20.52 17.85 10.07
CA ARG A 350 20.60 17.79 8.60
C ARG A 350 21.45 18.94 8.08
N SER A 351 22.28 18.66 7.08
CA SER A 351 22.95 19.74 6.35
C SER A 351 21.97 20.43 5.40
N VAL A 352 22.03 21.77 5.33
CA VAL A 352 21.06 22.64 4.63
C VAL A 352 20.87 22.28 3.14
N ARG A 353 21.81 21.54 2.53
CA ARG A 353 21.77 21.13 1.12
C ARG A 353 21.50 19.64 0.89
N VAL A 354 21.13 18.88 1.93
CA VAL A 354 21.08 17.42 1.89
C VAL A 354 19.64 16.89 1.88
N ARG A 355 19.42 15.85 1.05
CA ARG A 355 18.13 15.16 0.88
C ARG A 355 17.67 14.51 2.19
N GLU A 356 16.36 14.29 2.30
CA GLU A 356 15.74 13.65 3.47
C GLU A 356 16.35 12.28 3.79
N ASN A 357 16.73 11.46 2.81
CA ASN A 357 17.35 10.16 3.08
C ASN A 357 18.83 10.19 2.67
N SER A 358 19.70 10.62 3.60
CA SER A 358 21.13 10.75 3.38
C SER A 358 21.96 9.98 4.39
N ALA A 359 23.10 9.46 3.94
CA ALA A 359 24.12 8.86 4.78
C ALA A 359 24.72 9.83 5.80
N THR A 360 24.57 11.14 5.60
CA THR A 360 25.14 12.19 6.48
C THR A 360 24.16 12.68 7.54
N ASN A 361 22.93 12.16 7.59
CA ASN A 361 21.97 12.57 8.61
C ASN A 361 22.37 11.99 9.96
N ARG A 362 22.34 12.84 10.98
CA ARG A 362 22.83 12.56 12.32
C ARG A 362 21.68 12.67 13.29
N PHE A 363 21.50 11.66 14.13
CA PHE A 363 20.38 11.53 15.06
C PHE A 363 20.93 11.49 16.48
N VAL A 364 20.41 12.36 17.32
CA VAL A 364 20.77 12.45 18.74
C VAL A 364 19.59 11.91 19.54
N TYR A 365 19.85 10.88 20.35
CA TYR A 365 18.84 10.24 21.19
C TYR A 365 19.18 10.41 22.66
N ARG A 366 18.13 10.54 23.47
CA ARG A 366 18.20 10.39 24.92
C ARG A 366 17.83 8.97 25.32
N VAL A 367 18.60 8.37 26.22
CA VAL A 367 18.27 7.09 26.85
C VAL A 367 17.29 7.36 27.97
N LYS A 368 16.13 6.69 27.97
CA LYS A 368 15.20 6.78 29.12
C LYS A 368 15.78 5.96 30.26
N GLU A 369 15.87 6.55 31.45
CA GLU A 369 16.17 5.77 32.64
C GLU A 369 15.09 4.70 32.82
N GLU A 370 15.51 3.44 32.97
CA GLU A 370 14.61 2.43 33.51
C GLU A 370 14.21 2.92 34.91
N ALA A 371 12.93 3.23 35.09
CA ALA A 371 12.39 3.45 36.41
C ALA A 371 12.67 2.17 37.21
N ILE A 372 13.67 2.22 38.11
CA ILE A 372 14.00 1.14 39.02
C ILE A 372 12.78 0.94 39.94
N ALA A 373 11.85 0.12 39.49
CA ALA A 373 10.74 -0.37 40.28
C ALA A 373 11.31 -1.36 41.30
N GLY A 374 11.62 -0.82 42.48
CA GLY A 374 11.65 -1.50 43.77
C GLY A 374 12.22 -2.92 43.81
N ARG A 375 13.51 -3.03 44.13
CA ARG A 375 14.00 -4.12 44.98
C ARG A 375 14.57 -3.56 46.29
N GLU A 376 13.73 -3.73 47.30
CA GLU A 376 14.04 -4.11 48.68
C GLU A 376 14.78 -3.11 49.59
N LYS A 377 13.97 -2.32 50.30
CA LYS A 377 14.10 -2.23 51.76
C LYS A 377 13.65 -3.56 52.38
N GLN A 378 14.58 -4.39 52.85
CA GLN A 378 14.65 -4.91 54.22
C GLN A 378 15.86 -5.81 54.40
#